data_AF-A0A110A6M0-F1
#
_entry.id   AF-A0A110A6M0-F1
#
_cell.length_a   1.000
_cell.length_b   1.000
_cell.length_c   1.000
_cell.angle_alpha   90.00
_cell.angle_beta   90.00
_cell.angle_gamma   90.00
#
_symmetry.space_group_name_H-M   'P 1'
#
loop_
_entity.id
_entity.type
_entity.pdbx_description
1 polymer ?
#
loop_
_entity_poly.entity_id
_entity_poly.type
_entity_poly.pdbx_seq_one_letter_code
_entity_poly.pdbx_strand_id
1 'polypeptide(L)'
;MRFNVRKNLHMILLSILVSSLFSVCTFGAIPSPYWKVQQPFITARDSGNNADIIKYGKEIVAIFKDKPMDKNKAEILYTTYEAMYKSYENTADYGNAIEILKAQIPYGEYLGYADGVKLAKERINKINPMTQVYAVTQNTASIPFYGMKNEPKSGTYFGRVYSSGGVATMENETAVSFYFECLQDNLEDFDYMLRPYADGTRLIHIAMNMPGENDSLKLIMQPTSDAYLKETMEYLKSLDAPVLLRIGGEMNVWQNLGDSSLYKQAYIKIANIARQTAPNVALVFSPNDVSNWNVDIADYYPGDNYVDWVGVSLYTNKYRNPQNPLVGKDFEEMYYGNGAYANPLTRLKNIVDRYGSKKPIIITECGIGYGINGKSLDLNSFAKERIQMLYTYANMLYPQVKGIIYFDVDLGSSNKYLYSLSNNKQMMNQYQASVENNESFILQMGVSPKAYVKAGSYQDNLPVIELATYCILPRDVPVTVEYSLDGKKVTSEGKIPYTCNLDASAVSTGIHELKVVIKATNGYNKIKAYTLTKHENNLVNIKEK
;
A
#
# COMPACT_ATOMS: atom_id res chain seq x y z
N MET A 1 -26.00 -10.23 6.70
CA MET A 1 -27.17 -9.77 7.48
C MET A 1 -27.91 -8.73 6.65
N ARG A 2 -29.16 -9.00 6.23
CA ARG A 2 -30.01 -8.03 5.52
C ARG A 2 -30.78 -7.23 6.56
N PHE A 3 -30.55 -5.92 6.66
CA PHE A 3 -31.40 -5.05 7.49
C PHE A 3 -32.58 -4.53 6.67
N ASN A 4 -33.77 -4.84 7.18
CA ASN A 4 -35.05 -4.45 6.63
C ASN A 4 -35.52 -3.19 7.37
N VAL A 5 -35.77 -2.10 6.64
CA VAL A 5 -36.29 -0.85 7.18
C VAL A 5 -37.81 -0.89 7.13
N ARG A 6 -38.49 -0.66 8.25
CA ARG A 6 -39.87 -0.17 8.26
C ARG A 6 -40.00 1.08 9.11
N LYS A 7 -40.59 2.10 8.45
CA LYS A 7 -41.07 3.37 8.97
C LYS A 7 -42.04 3.17 10.14
N ASN A 8 -42.05 4.11 11.08
CA ASN A 8 -43.30 4.77 11.50
C ASN A 8 -43.00 6.12 12.15
N LEU A 9 -43.69 7.13 11.61
CA LEU A 9 -43.78 8.52 12.02
C LEU A 9 -44.91 8.64 13.04
N HIS A 10 -44.78 9.39 14.14
CA HIS A 10 -45.89 10.09 14.80
C HIS A 10 -45.37 11.33 15.57
N MET A 11 -46.01 12.47 15.31
CA MET A 11 -45.86 13.76 15.99
C MET A 11 -46.43 13.73 17.41
N ILE A 12 -45.81 14.45 18.36
CA ILE A 12 -46.50 15.07 19.50
C ILE A 12 -45.93 16.48 19.73
N LEU A 13 -46.84 17.46 19.82
CA LEU A 13 -46.59 18.88 20.10
C LEU A 13 -46.79 19.19 21.60
N LEU A 14 -45.83 19.94 22.17
CA LEU A 14 -45.85 20.96 23.24
C LEU A 14 -46.65 20.83 24.56
N SER A 15 -45.98 21.12 25.68
CA SER A 15 -46.48 22.00 26.77
C SER A 15 -45.31 22.62 27.56
N ILE A 16 -45.42 23.88 28.01
CA ILE A 16 -44.39 24.73 28.65
C ILE A 16 -44.74 25.01 30.14
N LEU A 17 -43.69 25.31 30.95
CA LEU A 17 -43.57 26.17 32.18
C LEU A 17 -43.01 25.40 33.41
N VAL A 18 -42.08 25.87 34.29
CA VAL A 18 -41.29 27.10 34.47
C VAL A 18 -40.11 26.82 35.45
N SER A 19 -38.97 27.51 35.20
CA SER A 19 -37.81 27.91 36.03
C SER A 19 -37.15 26.99 37.07
N SER A 20 -35.84 26.79 36.94
CA SER A 20 -34.83 27.18 37.95
C SER A 20 -33.41 27.08 37.39
N LEU A 21 -32.58 28.01 37.85
CA LEU A 21 -31.18 28.29 37.50
C LEU A 21 -30.31 27.04 37.31
N PHE A 22 -30.04 26.68 36.06
CA PHE A 22 -28.84 25.96 35.68
C PHE A 22 -28.12 26.81 34.65
N SER A 23 -26.80 26.93 34.77
CA SER A 23 -25.96 27.50 33.71
C SER A 23 -26.33 26.85 32.39
N VAL A 24 -27.13 27.55 31.60
CA VAL A 24 -27.48 27.13 30.25
C VAL A 24 -26.17 27.25 29.49
N CYS A 25 -25.52 26.13 29.20
CA CYS A 25 -24.62 26.07 28.07
C CYS A 25 -25.42 26.65 26.91
N THR A 26 -25.11 27.87 26.51
CA THR A 26 -25.74 28.53 25.38
C THR A 26 -25.39 27.69 24.16
N PHE A 27 -26.26 26.73 23.83
CA PHE A 27 -26.24 26.08 22.53
C PHE A 27 -26.29 27.21 21.50
N GLY A 28 -25.24 27.32 20.69
CA GLY A 28 -25.21 28.32 19.64
C GLY A 28 -26.40 28.08 18.72
N ALA A 29 -27.30 29.06 18.63
CA ALA A 29 -28.37 29.01 17.65
C ALA A 29 -27.73 28.82 16.25
N ILE A 30 -28.27 27.88 15.45
CA ILE A 30 -27.83 27.67 14.08
C ILE A 30 -27.86 29.02 13.36
N PRO A 31 -26.74 29.48 12.75
CA PRO A 31 -26.66 30.82 12.20
C PRO A 31 -27.78 31.07 11.18
N SER A 32 -28.49 32.20 11.30
CA SER A 32 -29.62 32.52 10.41
C SER A 32 -29.33 32.39 8.89
N PRO A 33 -28.13 32.71 8.38
CA PRO A 33 -27.79 32.49 6.98
C PRO A 33 -27.87 31.03 6.52
N TYR A 34 -27.68 30.05 7.41
CA TYR A 34 -27.72 28.62 7.06
C TYR A 34 -29.08 28.23 6.45
N TRP A 35 -30.17 28.75 7.02
CA TRP A 35 -31.53 28.42 6.58
C TRP A 35 -31.83 28.85 5.14
N LYS A 36 -31.08 29.81 4.59
CA LYS A 36 -31.20 30.21 3.18
C LYS A 36 -30.52 29.23 2.22
N VAL A 37 -29.51 28.50 2.70
CA VAL A 37 -28.65 27.62 1.89
C VAL A 37 -29.01 26.14 2.06
N GLN A 38 -29.64 25.78 3.18
CA GLN A 38 -29.99 24.39 3.49
C GLN A 38 -30.86 23.73 2.41
N GLN A 39 -31.98 24.36 2.03
CA GLN A 39 -32.89 23.76 1.05
C GLN A 39 -32.26 23.63 -0.35
N PRO A 40 -31.56 24.65 -0.90
CA PRO A 40 -30.78 24.49 -2.12
C PRO A 40 -29.75 23.36 -2.07
N PHE A 41 -29.02 23.21 -0.95
CA PHE A 41 -28.06 22.13 -0.77
C PHE A 41 -28.72 20.74 -0.78
N ILE A 42 -29.87 20.59 -0.10
CA ILE A 42 -30.65 19.34 -0.11
C ILE A 42 -31.13 19.03 -1.53
N THR A 43 -31.70 19.99 -2.24
CA THR A 43 -32.15 19.80 -3.62
C THR A 43 -30.99 19.42 -4.56
N ALA A 44 -29.81 20.01 -4.37
CA ALA A 44 -28.61 19.64 -5.12
C ALA A 44 -28.17 18.20 -4.84
N ARG A 45 -28.22 17.76 -3.58
CA ARG A 45 -27.92 16.38 -3.18
C ARG A 45 -28.91 15.39 -3.78
N ASP A 46 -30.20 15.67 -3.68
CA ASP A 46 -31.28 14.79 -4.16
C ASP A 46 -31.26 14.63 -5.69
N SER A 47 -30.84 15.68 -6.40
CA SER A 47 -30.69 15.66 -7.87
C SER A 47 -29.32 15.13 -8.34
N GLY A 48 -28.37 14.89 -7.43
CA GLY A 48 -27.00 14.49 -7.79
C GLY A 48 -26.20 15.58 -8.52
N ASN A 49 -26.58 16.86 -8.40
CA ASN A 49 -25.90 17.96 -9.06
C ASN A 49 -24.59 18.31 -8.33
N ASN A 50 -23.48 17.72 -8.77
CA ASN A 50 -22.16 17.90 -8.15
C ASN A 50 -21.72 19.36 -8.05
N ALA A 51 -22.00 20.19 -9.07
CA ALA A 51 -21.59 21.59 -9.08
C ALA A 51 -22.33 22.38 -7.98
N ASP A 52 -23.63 22.18 -7.84
CA ASP A 52 -24.43 22.85 -6.82
C ASP A 52 -24.16 22.33 -5.41
N ILE A 53 -23.88 21.03 -5.26
CA ILE A 53 -23.44 20.45 -3.97
C ILE A 53 -22.16 21.13 -3.50
N ILE A 54 -21.17 21.30 -4.39
CA ILE A 54 -19.90 21.96 -4.07
C ILE A 54 -20.14 23.45 -3.76
N LYS A 55 -20.94 24.14 -4.57
CA LYS A 55 -21.27 25.56 -4.39
C LYS A 55 -21.90 25.82 -3.02
N TYR A 56 -23.05 25.19 -2.75
CA TYR A 56 -23.78 25.42 -1.50
C TYR A 56 -23.05 24.82 -0.29
N GLY A 57 -22.29 23.73 -0.48
CA GLY A 57 -21.43 23.17 0.56
C GLY A 57 -20.36 24.16 1.02
N LYS A 58 -19.70 24.87 0.09
CA LYS A 58 -18.74 25.95 0.43
C LYS A 58 -19.40 27.09 1.19
N GLU A 59 -20.62 27.48 0.82
CA GLU A 59 -21.40 28.49 1.54
C GLU A 59 -21.71 28.05 2.98
N ILE A 60 -22.13 26.79 3.18
CA ILE A 60 -22.36 26.21 4.52
C ILE A 60 -21.06 26.22 5.34
N VAL A 61 -19.95 25.76 4.77
CA VAL A 61 -18.63 25.77 5.44
C VAL A 61 -18.24 27.19 5.88
N ALA A 62 -18.44 28.19 5.02
CA ALA A 62 -18.15 29.58 5.34
C ALA A 62 -19.01 30.11 6.51
N ILE A 63 -20.30 29.76 6.55
CA ILE A 63 -21.23 30.17 7.63
C ILE A 63 -20.77 29.68 9.01
N PHE A 64 -20.18 28.47 9.06
CA PHE A 64 -19.77 27.83 10.31
C PHE A 64 -18.28 28.00 10.65
N LYS A 65 -17.46 28.57 9.75
CA LYS A 65 -15.99 28.63 9.88
C LYS A 65 -15.54 29.12 11.25
N ASP A 66 -16.06 30.28 11.69
CA ASP A 66 -15.64 30.96 12.92
C ASP A 66 -16.55 30.65 14.13
N LYS A 67 -17.46 29.69 14.00
CA LYS A 67 -18.36 29.27 15.09
C LYS A 67 -17.66 28.27 16.01
N PRO A 68 -17.92 28.29 17.34
CA PRO A 68 -17.39 27.26 18.24
C PRO A 68 -17.88 25.87 17.80
N MET A 69 -17.08 24.84 18.10
CA MET A 69 -17.51 23.46 17.88
C MET A 69 -18.66 23.12 18.82
N ASP A 70 -19.79 22.71 18.26
CA ASP A 70 -20.92 22.11 18.97
C ASP A 70 -21.50 20.97 18.14
N LYS A 71 -22.49 20.25 18.70
CA LYS A 71 -23.12 19.10 18.03
C LYS A 71 -23.76 19.49 16.69
N ASN A 72 -24.44 20.64 16.61
CA ASN A 72 -25.11 21.08 15.38
C ASN A 72 -24.10 21.40 14.29
N LYS A 73 -23.06 22.18 14.60
CA LYS A 73 -21.95 22.46 13.68
C LYS A 73 -21.31 21.17 13.20
N ALA A 74 -21.04 20.24 14.12
CA ALA A 74 -20.40 18.99 13.78
C ALA A 74 -21.25 18.13 12.84
N GLU A 75 -22.54 17.92 13.13
CA GLU A 75 -23.45 17.14 12.27
C GLU A 75 -23.63 17.78 10.90
N ILE A 76 -23.83 19.10 10.85
CA ILE A 76 -23.99 19.86 9.61
C ILE A 76 -22.73 19.77 8.76
N LEU A 77 -21.55 20.06 9.34
CA LEU A 77 -20.31 20.05 8.58
C LEU A 77 -19.88 18.63 8.20
N TYR A 78 -20.08 17.64 9.06
CA TYR A 78 -19.78 16.23 8.72
C TYR A 78 -20.56 15.78 7.48
N THR A 79 -21.88 16.00 7.44
CA THR A 79 -22.72 15.61 6.30
C THR A 79 -22.50 16.50 5.06
N THR A 80 -22.15 17.78 5.26
CA THR A 80 -21.81 18.70 4.17
C THR A 80 -20.53 18.25 3.47
N TYR A 81 -19.47 18.00 4.24
CA TYR A 81 -18.22 17.48 3.70
C TYR A 81 -18.39 16.09 3.06
N GLU A 82 -19.25 15.23 3.64
CA GLU A 82 -19.56 13.92 3.05
C GLU A 82 -20.10 14.04 1.61
N ALA A 83 -21.02 14.97 1.38
CA ALA A 83 -21.55 15.20 0.05
C ALA A 83 -20.51 15.85 -0.88
N MET A 84 -19.77 16.83 -0.37
CA MET A 84 -18.76 17.55 -1.15
C MET A 84 -17.64 16.64 -1.66
N TYR A 85 -17.10 15.74 -0.83
CA TYR A 85 -16.00 14.88 -1.30
C TYR A 85 -16.48 13.95 -2.42
N LYS A 86 -17.70 13.39 -2.30
CA LYS A 86 -18.28 12.52 -3.34
C LYS A 86 -18.43 13.30 -4.64
N SER A 87 -18.89 14.54 -4.56
CA SER A 87 -19.02 15.41 -5.73
C SER A 87 -17.68 15.73 -6.39
N TYR A 88 -16.65 16.03 -5.60
CA TYR A 88 -15.30 16.23 -6.14
C TYR A 88 -14.71 14.95 -6.77
N GLU A 89 -14.90 13.79 -6.13
CA GLU A 89 -14.48 12.50 -6.67
C GLU A 89 -15.19 12.19 -8.00
N ASN A 90 -16.50 12.44 -8.08
CA ASN A 90 -17.31 12.27 -9.30
C ASN A 90 -16.86 13.17 -10.46
N THR A 91 -16.23 14.31 -10.18
CA THR A 91 -15.69 15.24 -11.19
C THR A 91 -14.18 15.09 -11.38
N ALA A 92 -13.58 13.99 -10.92
CA ALA A 92 -12.15 13.69 -11.00
C ALA A 92 -11.22 14.71 -10.31
N ASP A 93 -11.76 15.53 -9.40
CA ASP A 93 -11.00 16.48 -8.58
C ASP A 93 -10.59 15.82 -7.26
N TYR A 94 -9.72 14.81 -7.37
CA TYR A 94 -9.25 14.03 -6.23
C TYR A 94 -8.51 14.88 -5.19
N GLY A 95 -7.87 15.97 -5.62
CA GLY A 95 -7.18 16.89 -4.71
C GLY A 95 -8.15 17.53 -3.71
N ASN A 96 -9.21 18.17 -4.22
CA ASN A 96 -10.23 18.73 -3.33
C ASN A 96 -11.01 17.64 -2.59
N ALA A 97 -11.28 16.48 -3.20
CA ALA A 97 -11.93 15.37 -2.49
C ALA A 97 -11.14 14.95 -1.23
N ILE A 98 -9.81 14.85 -1.34
CA ILE A 98 -8.91 14.52 -0.22
C ILE A 98 -8.94 15.61 0.86
N GLU A 99 -8.86 16.89 0.48
CA GLU A 99 -8.89 18.00 1.45
C GLU A 99 -10.24 18.07 2.18
N ILE A 100 -11.35 17.80 1.49
CA ILE A 100 -12.67 17.70 2.12
C ILE A 100 -12.75 16.52 3.09
N LEU A 101 -12.23 15.34 2.73
CA LEU A 101 -12.19 14.20 3.65
C LEU A 101 -11.34 14.50 4.90
N LYS A 102 -10.18 15.15 4.73
CA LYS A 102 -9.36 15.59 5.88
C LYS A 102 -10.11 16.56 6.77
N ALA A 103 -10.83 17.52 6.18
CA ALA A 103 -11.66 18.46 6.92
C ALA A 103 -12.86 17.80 7.61
N GLN A 104 -13.39 16.71 7.08
CA GLN A 104 -14.49 15.94 7.66
C GLN A 104 -14.09 15.19 8.95
N ILE A 105 -12.87 14.64 9.00
CA ILE A 105 -12.41 13.74 10.06
C ILE A 105 -12.62 14.30 11.49
N PRO A 106 -12.20 15.53 11.82
CA PRO A 106 -12.36 16.07 13.18
C PRO A 106 -13.82 16.15 13.64
N TYR A 107 -14.76 16.37 12.73
CA TYR A 107 -16.20 16.37 13.05
C TYR A 107 -16.72 14.96 13.32
N GLY A 108 -16.26 13.97 12.56
CA GLY A 108 -16.57 12.57 12.81
C GLY A 108 -16.02 12.09 14.15
N GLU A 109 -14.79 12.51 14.50
CA GLU A 109 -14.15 12.21 15.79
C GLU A 109 -14.95 12.83 16.95
N TYR A 110 -15.35 14.10 16.82
CA TYR A 110 -16.19 14.79 17.81
C TYR A 110 -17.55 14.09 18.04
N LEU A 111 -18.16 13.57 16.96
CA LEU A 111 -19.46 12.88 17.02
C LEU A 111 -19.37 11.41 17.45
N GLY A 112 -18.16 10.87 17.64
CA GLY A 112 -17.96 9.44 17.94
C GLY A 112 -18.22 8.50 16.76
N TYR A 113 -18.14 9.00 15.52
CA TYR A 113 -18.35 8.22 14.30
C TYR A 113 -17.10 7.45 13.88
N ALA A 114 -16.64 6.52 14.73
CA ALA A 114 -15.37 5.79 14.56
C ALA A 114 -15.25 5.11 13.18
N ASP A 115 -16.30 4.41 12.73
CA ASP A 115 -16.31 3.75 11.41
C ASP A 115 -16.21 4.78 10.27
N GLY A 116 -16.94 5.89 10.37
CA GLY A 116 -16.90 6.98 9.38
C GLY A 116 -15.52 7.60 9.25
N VAL A 117 -14.84 7.84 10.38
CA VAL A 117 -13.47 8.35 10.43
C VAL A 117 -12.49 7.35 9.82
N LYS A 118 -12.63 6.07 10.14
CA LYS A 118 -11.79 4.99 9.60
C LYS A 118 -11.92 4.90 8.07
N LEU A 119 -13.14 4.97 7.55
CA LEU A 119 -13.41 4.97 6.13
C LEU A 119 -12.90 6.23 5.42
N ALA A 120 -13.02 7.41 6.04
CA ALA A 120 -12.51 8.64 5.48
C ALA A 120 -10.97 8.59 5.34
N LYS A 121 -10.28 8.08 6.37
CA LYS A 121 -8.82 7.88 6.36
C LYS A 121 -8.40 6.91 5.26
N GLU A 122 -9.09 5.77 5.11
CA GLU A 122 -8.77 4.82 4.04
C GLU A 122 -9.12 5.37 2.65
N ARG A 123 -10.22 6.11 2.52
CA ARG A 123 -10.60 6.70 1.23
C ARG A 123 -9.59 7.74 0.76
N ILE A 124 -9.06 8.60 1.66
CA ILE A 124 -7.96 9.52 1.34
C ILE A 124 -6.79 8.77 0.71
N ASN A 125 -6.44 7.60 1.26
CA ASN A 125 -5.37 6.76 0.75
C ASN A 125 -5.73 6.17 -0.64
N LYS A 126 -6.93 5.62 -0.79
CA LYS A 126 -7.35 4.91 -2.01
C LYS A 126 -7.60 5.81 -3.22
N ILE A 127 -8.07 7.04 -3.02
CA ILE A 127 -8.42 7.95 -4.14
C ILE A 127 -7.26 8.83 -4.59
N ASN A 128 -6.13 8.84 -3.87
CA ASN A 128 -4.99 9.66 -4.21
C ASN A 128 -4.30 9.15 -5.48
N PRO A 129 -4.27 9.92 -6.58
CA PRO A 129 -3.60 9.52 -7.82
C PRO A 129 -2.09 9.33 -7.67
N MET A 130 -1.49 9.95 -6.65
CA MET A 130 -0.04 10.04 -6.40
C MET A 130 0.78 10.40 -7.65
N THR A 131 0.19 11.20 -8.55
CA THR A 131 0.76 11.48 -9.87
C THR A 131 2.14 12.12 -9.76
N GLN A 132 3.14 11.42 -10.28
CA GLN A 132 4.53 11.84 -10.19
C GLN A 132 5.36 11.31 -11.36
N VAL A 133 6.40 12.08 -11.74
CA VAL A 133 7.41 11.65 -12.71
C VAL A 133 8.67 11.26 -11.96
N TYR A 134 9.25 10.13 -12.35
CA TYR A 134 10.48 9.57 -11.83
C TYR A 134 11.53 9.48 -12.94
N ALA A 135 12.79 9.43 -12.55
CA ALA A 135 13.93 9.23 -13.44
C ALA A 135 14.79 8.08 -12.91
N VAL A 136 15.37 7.29 -13.81
CA VAL A 136 16.35 6.27 -13.44
C VAL A 136 17.72 6.91 -13.24
N THR A 137 18.41 6.58 -12.15
CA THR A 137 19.70 7.15 -11.74
C THR A 137 20.67 6.05 -11.28
N GLN A 138 21.96 6.19 -11.57
CA GLN A 138 23.03 5.43 -10.93
C GLN A 138 23.53 6.14 -9.64
N ASN A 139 23.22 7.43 -9.46
CA ASN A 139 23.44 8.11 -8.19
C ASN A 139 22.37 7.70 -7.16
N THR A 140 22.74 6.81 -6.24
CA THR A 140 21.84 6.23 -5.23
C THR A 140 21.91 6.93 -3.87
N ALA A 141 22.57 8.08 -3.76
CA ALA A 141 22.79 8.76 -2.47
C ALA A 141 21.48 9.17 -1.75
N SER A 142 20.40 9.40 -2.50
CA SER A 142 19.08 9.75 -1.93
C SER A 142 18.20 8.54 -1.61
N ILE A 143 18.65 7.32 -1.92
CA ILE A 143 17.90 6.10 -1.66
C ILE A 143 18.04 5.77 -0.16
N PRO A 144 16.93 5.56 0.57
CA PRO A 144 17.00 5.23 1.99
C PRO A 144 17.82 3.96 2.23
N PHE A 145 18.74 4.04 3.19
CA PHE A 145 19.51 2.93 3.72
C PHE A 145 19.59 3.07 5.24
N TYR A 146 19.07 2.09 5.97
CA TYR A 146 18.94 2.14 7.43
C TYR A 146 20.09 1.43 8.15
N GLY A 147 20.97 0.74 7.41
CA GLY A 147 22.04 -0.07 7.97
C GLY A 147 21.55 -1.32 8.71
N MET A 148 20.34 -1.79 8.40
CA MET A 148 19.79 -3.00 9.02
C MET A 148 20.45 -4.24 8.45
N LYS A 149 20.41 -5.34 9.21
CA LYS A 149 21.00 -6.62 8.80
C LYS A 149 20.46 -7.04 7.44
N ASN A 150 21.35 -7.45 6.54
CA ASN A 150 21.02 -7.94 5.19
C ASN A 150 20.32 -6.90 4.27
N GLU A 151 20.28 -5.62 4.67
CA GLU A 151 19.74 -4.53 3.86
C GLU A 151 20.69 -4.17 2.71
N PRO A 152 20.22 -4.14 1.45
CA PRO A 152 21.02 -3.64 0.35
C PRO A 152 21.04 -2.11 0.37
N LYS A 153 22.20 -1.51 0.06
CA LYS A 153 22.33 -0.04 -0.03
C LYS A 153 21.34 0.58 -1.01
N SER A 154 21.11 -0.09 -2.14
CA SER A 154 20.10 0.27 -3.14
C SER A 154 19.52 -0.98 -3.77
N GLY A 155 18.35 -0.81 -4.38
CA GLY A 155 17.65 -1.88 -5.09
C GLY A 155 16.78 -2.77 -4.21
N THR A 156 16.17 -3.73 -4.87
CA THR A 156 15.16 -4.62 -4.31
C THR A 156 15.50 -6.06 -4.66
N TYR A 157 15.58 -6.94 -3.67
CA TYR A 157 15.61 -8.39 -3.90
C TYR A 157 14.25 -8.86 -4.41
N PHE A 158 14.23 -9.90 -5.24
CA PHE A 158 12.98 -10.46 -5.72
C PHE A 158 13.07 -11.98 -5.78
N GLY A 159 11.93 -12.63 -5.59
CA GLY A 159 11.81 -14.06 -5.78
C GLY A 159 10.45 -14.59 -5.42
N ARG A 160 10.36 -15.89 -5.17
CA ARG A 160 9.11 -16.57 -4.86
C ARG A 160 9.21 -17.46 -3.61
N VAL A 161 8.06 -17.95 -3.18
CA VAL A 161 7.96 -19.01 -2.19
C VAL A 161 8.33 -20.34 -2.85
N TYR A 162 9.23 -21.09 -2.22
CA TYR A 162 9.52 -22.46 -2.62
C TYR A 162 8.35 -23.39 -2.25
N SER A 163 7.99 -24.32 -3.13
CA SER A 163 7.08 -25.41 -2.80
C SER A 163 7.49 -26.70 -3.49
N SER A 164 7.31 -27.85 -2.82
CA SER A 164 7.64 -29.16 -3.39
C SER A 164 6.72 -29.57 -4.56
N GLY A 165 5.64 -28.82 -4.81
CA GLY A 165 4.60 -29.11 -5.81
C GLY A 165 4.95 -28.77 -7.27
N GLY A 166 6.22 -28.55 -7.61
CA GLY A 166 6.64 -28.30 -9.00
C GLY A 166 6.70 -26.81 -9.39
N VAL A 167 7.31 -25.97 -8.54
CA VAL A 167 7.68 -24.60 -8.95
C VAL A 167 8.66 -24.62 -10.11
N ALA A 168 8.45 -23.72 -11.07
CA ALA A 168 9.43 -23.42 -12.11
C ALA A 168 10.76 -22.96 -11.48
N THR A 169 11.87 -23.18 -12.18
CA THR A 169 13.23 -22.88 -11.69
C THR A 169 13.36 -21.43 -11.19
N MET A 170 14.12 -21.25 -10.11
CA MET A 170 14.34 -19.96 -9.42
C MET A 170 15.79 -19.47 -9.58
N GLU A 171 16.46 -19.88 -10.66
CA GLU A 171 17.90 -19.65 -10.84
C GLU A 171 18.27 -18.17 -10.88
N ASN A 172 17.41 -17.34 -11.47
CA ASN A 172 17.61 -15.90 -11.65
C ASN A 172 17.07 -15.04 -10.49
N GLU A 173 16.52 -15.66 -9.44
CA GLU A 173 15.94 -14.94 -8.31
C GLU A 173 16.98 -14.72 -7.21
N THR A 174 17.00 -13.51 -6.65
CA THR A 174 17.93 -13.13 -5.57
C THR A 174 17.31 -13.25 -4.18
N ALA A 175 16.10 -13.79 -4.07
CA ALA A 175 15.50 -14.20 -2.82
C ALA A 175 14.68 -15.49 -2.98
N VAL A 176 14.58 -16.28 -1.92
CA VAL A 176 13.70 -17.46 -1.84
C VAL A 176 13.06 -17.51 -0.47
N SER A 177 11.78 -17.82 -0.41
CA SER A 177 11.05 -17.95 0.84
C SER A 177 10.64 -19.38 1.15
N PHE A 178 10.79 -19.79 2.41
CA PHE A 178 10.33 -21.08 2.93
C PHE A 178 9.34 -20.88 4.08
N TYR A 179 8.33 -21.75 4.16
CA TYR A 179 7.30 -21.72 5.21
C TYR A 179 7.56 -22.81 6.21
N PHE A 180 7.27 -22.51 7.47
CA PHE A 180 7.55 -23.38 8.59
C PHE A 180 6.58 -23.10 9.73
N GLU A 181 6.02 -24.14 10.33
CA GLU A 181 5.05 -24.04 11.41
C GLU A 181 5.74 -24.15 12.78
N CYS A 182 5.79 -23.03 13.50
CA CYS A 182 6.48 -22.94 14.79
C CYS A 182 5.92 -23.94 15.82
N LEU A 183 6.83 -24.64 16.51
CA LEU A 183 6.57 -25.72 17.47
C LEU A 183 5.94 -26.99 16.88
N GLN A 184 5.79 -27.11 15.55
CA GLN A 184 5.30 -28.32 14.89
C GLN A 184 6.37 -28.95 14.00
N ASP A 185 7.10 -28.12 13.26
CA ASP A 185 8.17 -28.54 12.37
C ASP A 185 9.54 -28.40 13.07
N ASN A 186 10.53 -29.21 12.71
CA ASN A 186 11.94 -28.96 13.02
C ASN A 186 12.64 -28.49 11.73
N LEU A 187 13.25 -27.29 11.75
CA LEU A 187 13.71 -26.66 10.52
C LEU A 187 14.89 -27.40 9.88
N GLU A 188 15.70 -28.09 10.69
CA GLU A 188 16.81 -28.93 10.22
C GLU A 188 16.32 -30.10 9.35
N ASP A 189 15.11 -30.61 9.59
CA ASP A 189 14.54 -31.71 8.78
C ASP A 189 14.30 -31.29 7.31
N PHE A 190 14.24 -29.97 7.05
CA PHE A 190 14.05 -29.38 5.72
C PHE A 190 15.38 -28.89 5.10
N ASP A 191 16.53 -29.26 5.66
CA ASP A 191 17.85 -28.84 5.15
C ASP A 191 18.04 -29.19 3.67
N TYR A 192 17.61 -30.38 3.27
CA TYR A 192 17.71 -30.88 1.90
C TYR A 192 17.02 -29.98 0.86
N MET A 193 15.99 -29.21 1.25
CA MET A 193 15.29 -28.29 0.35
C MET A 193 15.76 -26.85 0.50
N LEU A 194 16.25 -26.45 1.67
CA LEU A 194 16.65 -25.08 1.96
C LEU A 194 18.12 -24.83 1.60
N ARG A 195 19.04 -25.71 2.05
CA ARG A 195 20.48 -25.53 1.88
C ARG A 195 20.93 -25.38 0.41
N PRO A 196 20.31 -26.03 -0.59
CA PRO A 196 20.63 -25.79 -2.00
C PRO A 196 20.45 -24.33 -2.45
N TYR A 197 19.61 -23.55 -1.78
CA TYR A 197 19.40 -22.13 -2.08
C TYR A 197 20.23 -21.19 -1.22
N ALA A 198 20.78 -21.68 -0.10
CA ALA A 198 21.63 -20.92 0.82
C ALA A 198 23.11 -20.97 0.38
N ASP A 199 23.36 -20.62 -0.88
CA ASP A 199 24.65 -20.71 -1.59
C ASP A 199 25.37 -19.35 -1.72
N GLY A 200 24.96 -18.35 -0.91
CA GLY A 200 25.46 -16.99 -0.97
C GLY A 200 24.92 -16.14 -2.13
N THR A 201 24.17 -16.73 -3.08
CA THR A 201 23.63 -16.03 -4.25
C THR A 201 22.20 -15.53 -4.07
N ARG A 202 21.59 -15.79 -2.89
CA ARG A 202 20.21 -15.42 -2.59
C ARG A 202 20.03 -14.98 -1.14
N LEU A 203 19.08 -14.09 -0.93
CA LEU A 203 18.48 -13.83 0.38
C LEU A 203 17.54 -15.00 0.74
N ILE A 204 17.74 -15.62 1.90
CA ILE A 204 16.82 -16.63 2.42
C ILE A 204 15.80 -15.94 3.33
N HIS A 205 14.53 -16.03 2.97
CA HIS A 205 13.42 -15.61 3.81
C HIS A 205 12.74 -16.83 4.45
N ILE A 206 12.51 -16.79 5.76
CA ILE A 206 11.84 -17.85 6.51
C ILE A 206 10.56 -17.27 7.09
N ALA A 207 9.42 -17.77 6.61
CA ALA A 207 8.11 -17.48 7.14
C ALA A 207 7.80 -18.47 8.28
N MET A 208 8.17 -18.10 9.51
CA MET A 208 7.84 -18.86 10.72
C MET A 208 6.41 -18.50 11.17
N ASN A 209 5.48 -19.37 10.80
CA ASN A 209 4.06 -19.23 11.07
C ASN A 209 3.70 -19.68 12.49
N MET A 210 2.51 -19.25 12.92
CA MET A 210 1.90 -19.62 14.20
C MET A 210 0.66 -20.46 13.89
N PRO A 211 0.77 -21.80 13.78
CA PRO A 211 -0.31 -22.65 13.24
C PRO A 211 -1.60 -22.61 14.08
N GLY A 212 -1.47 -22.45 15.40
CA GLY A 212 -2.57 -22.20 16.34
C GLY A 212 -2.83 -20.72 16.64
N GLU A 213 -2.21 -19.81 15.88
CA GLU A 213 -2.32 -18.35 16.02
C GLU A 213 -2.06 -17.92 17.49
N ASN A 214 -3.05 -17.32 18.17
CA ASN A 214 -2.94 -16.90 19.57
C ASN A 214 -2.53 -18.04 20.55
N ASP A 215 -2.93 -19.28 20.28
CA ASP A 215 -2.55 -20.41 21.15
C ASP A 215 -1.08 -20.81 20.97
N SER A 216 -0.52 -20.66 19.76
CA SER A 216 0.92 -20.82 19.54
C SER A 216 1.73 -19.83 20.38
N LEU A 217 1.23 -18.60 20.54
CA LEU A 217 1.89 -17.58 21.36
C LEU A 217 1.96 -18.00 22.83
N LYS A 218 0.89 -18.60 23.37
CA LYS A 218 0.85 -19.10 24.76
C LYS A 218 1.87 -20.22 24.99
N LEU A 219 2.04 -21.09 23.98
CA LEU A 219 3.05 -22.15 24.00
C LEU A 219 4.45 -21.57 23.95
N ILE A 220 4.73 -20.63 23.03
CA ILE A 220 6.02 -19.92 22.93
C ILE A 220 6.43 -19.29 24.26
N MET A 221 5.48 -18.76 25.02
CA MET A 221 5.80 -18.16 26.32
C MET A 221 6.26 -19.18 27.38
N GLN A 222 5.97 -20.47 27.21
CA GLN A 222 6.44 -21.51 28.13
C GLN A 222 7.97 -21.69 28.04
N PRO A 223 8.68 -21.91 29.17
CA PRO A 223 10.12 -22.20 29.15
C PRO A 223 10.49 -23.46 28.34
N THR A 224 9.56 -24.41 28.22
CA THR A 224 9.78 -25.65 27.45
C THR A 224 9.97 -25.40 25.95
N SER A 225 9.57 -24.24 25.42
CA SER A 225 9.79 -23.86 24.03
C SER A 225 11.18 -23.28 23.75
N ASP A 226 11.97 -22.96 24.78
CA ASP A 226 13.24 -22.24 24.61
C ASP A 226 14.28 -23.07 23.86
N ALA A 227 14.34 -24.38 24.11
CA ALA A 227 15.25 -25.30 23.44
C ALA A 227 14.97 -25.35 21.92
N TYR A 228 13.70 -25.55 21.57
CA TYR A 228 13.24 -25.56 20.18
C TYR A 228 13.57 -24.24 19.45
N LEU A 229 13.27 -23.11 20.08
CA LEU A 229 13.57 -21.80 19.50
C LEU A 229 15.08 -21.62 19.30
N LYS A 230 15.89 -22.08 20.25
CA LYS A 230 17.35 -22.02 20.15
C LYS A 230 17.87 -22.88 19.00
N GLU A 231 17.43 -24.14 18.90
CA GLU A 231 17.81 -25.06 17.80
C GLU A 231 17.43 -24.48 16.44
N THR A 232 16.24 -23.90 16.32
CA THR A 232 15.81 -23.18 15.09
C THR A 232 16.78 -22.07 14.73
N MET A 233 17.21 -21.24 15.70
CA MET A 233 18.16 -20.16 15.45
C MET A 233 19.57 -20.68 15.13
N GLU A 234 20.02 -21.77 15.77
CA GLU A 234 21.31 -22.40 15.47
C GLU A 234 21.36 -22.90 14.03
N TYR A 235 20.29 -23.54 13.55
CA TYR A 235 20.16 -23.94 12.16
C TYR A 235 20.24 -22.73 11.22
N LEU A 236 19.44 -21.68 11.45
CA LEU A 236 19.45 -20.48 10.60
C LEU A 236 20.81 -19.79 10.56
N LYS A 237 21.55 -19.79 11.67
CA LYS A 237 22.91 -19.29 11.74
C LYS A 237 23.89 -20.08 10.87
N SER A 238 23.64 -21.37 10.67
CA SER A 238 24.51 -22.28 9.89
C SER A 238 24.43 -22.10 8.37
N LEU A 239 23.47 -21.29 7.88
CA LEU A 239 23.26 -21.05 6.47
C LEU A 239 24.30 -20.07 5.92
N ASP A 240 24.87 -20.40 4.75
CA ASP A 240 25.81 -19.52 4.03
C ASP A 240 25.05 -18.52 3.14
N ALA A 241 24.14 -17.76 3.75
CA ALA A 241 23.33 -16.78 3.05
C ALA A 241 22.84 -15.66 4.00
N PRO A 242 22.52 -14.48 3.47
CA PRO A 242 21.74 -13.50 4.21
C PRO A 242 20.35 -14.07 4.56
N VAL A 243 19.95 -14.05 5.83
CA VAL A 243 18.69 -14.63 6.32
C VAL A 243 17.77 -13.56 6.91
N LEU A 244 16.50 -13.58 6.50
CA LEU A 244 15.39 -12.86 7.12
C LEU A 244 14.41 -13.86 7.74
N LEU A 245 14.14 -13.74 9.03
CA LEU A 245 13.14 -14.51 9.75
C LEU A 245 11.90 -13.66 10.03
N ARG A 246 10.80 -13.98 9.37
CA ARG A 246 9.47 -13.44 9.66
C ARG A 246 8.84 -14.23 10.79
N ILE A 247 8.59 -13.54 11.92
CA ILE A 247 8.02 -14.13 13.13
C ILE A 247 6.52 -13.87 13.16
N GLY A 248 5.70 -14.92 13.06
CA GLY A 248 4.25 -14.86 13.23
C GLY A 248 3.60 -13.80 12.34
N GLY A 249 3.71 -13.99 11.01
CA GLY A 249 3.13 -13.08 10.02
C GLY A 249 1.61 -12.97 10.12
N GLU A 250 1.06 -11.88 9.58
CA GLU A 250 -0.39 -11.63 9.42
C GLU A 250 -1.22 -11.63 10.72
N MET A 251 -0.60 -11.36 11.87
CA MET A 251 -1.25 -11.35 13.18
C MET A 251 -2.50 -10.46 13.29
N ASN A 252 -2.58 -9.41 12.48
CA ASN A 252 -3.69 -8.47 12.41
C ASN A 252 -4.92 -8.98 11.64
N VAL A 253 -4.87 -10.20 11.08
CA VAL A 253 -6.00 -10.86 10.39
C VAL A 253 -6.21 -12.33 10.83
N TRP A 254 -5.51 -12.81 11.86
CA TRP A 254 -5.73 -14.14 12.44
C TRP A 254 -7.19 -14.36 12.88
N GLN A 255 -7.65 -15.61 12.77
CA GLN A 255 -9.01 -16.00 13.15
C GLN A 255 -9.18 -16.08 14.68
N ASN A 256 -8.30 -16.83 15.33
CA ASN A 256 -7.99 -16.78 16.75
C ASN A 256 -7.07 -15.57 16.99
N LEU A 257 -7.70 -14.40 16.96
CA LEU A 257 -7.03 -13.10 17.03
C LEU A 257 -6.12 -13.02 18.26
N GLY A 258 -4.86 -12.68 18.01
CA GLY A 258 -3.85 -12.56 19.05
C GLY A 258 -4.17 -11.42 20.02
N ASP A 259 -3.98 -11.66 21.32
CA ASP A 259 -3.83 -10.53 22.24
C ASP A 259 -2.56 -9.75 21.85
N SER A 260 -2.69 -8.45 21.57
CA SER A 260 -1.59 -7.67 21.03
C SER A 260 -0.41 -7.58 22.00
N SER A 261 -0.65 -7.60 23.31
CA SER A 261 0.40 -7.66 24.34
C SER A 261 1.11 -9.01 24.32
N LEU A 262 0.37 -10.11 24.23
CA LEU A 262 0.93 -11.46 24.14
C LEU A 262 1.77 -11.64 22.87
N TYR A 263 1.29 -11.15 21.72
CA TYR A 263 2.07 -11.16 20.47
C TYR A 263 3.40 -10.42 20.64
N LYS A 264 3.38 -9.21 21.20
CA LYS A 264 4.60 -8.43 21.46
C LYS A 264 5.56 -9.17 22.39
N GLN A 265 5.05 -9.78 23.47
CA GLN A 265 5.87 -10.56 24.41
C GLN A 265 6.52 -11.78 23.75
N ALA A 266 5.75 -12.56 22.99
CA ALA A 266 6.26 -13.72 22.26
C ALA A 266 7.29 -13.32 21.20
N TYR A 267 7.03 -12.26 20.44
CA TYR A 267 7.98 -11.71 19.46
C TYR A 267 9.29 -11.30 20.15
N ILE A 268 9.21 -10.55 21.26
CA ILE A 268 10.38 -10.10 22.02
C ILE A 268 11.18 -11.29 22.56
N LYS A 269 10.50 -12.34 23.06
CA LYS A 269 11.16 -13.57 23.53
C LYS A 269 11.96 -14.23 22.40
N ILE A 270 11.34 -14.46 21.25
CA ILE A 270 12.00 -15.03 20.07
C ILE A 270 13.16 -14.13 19.61
N ALA A 271 12.94 -12.81 19.57
CA ALA A 271 13.96 -11.86 19.18
C ALA A 271 15.18 -11.93 20.09
N ASN A 272 14.99 -11.98 21.40
CA ASN A 272 16.10 -12.09 22.37
C ASN A 272 16.90 -13.38 22.16
N ILE A 273 16.23 -14.52 21.95
CA ILE A 273 16.90 -15.80 21.66
C ILE A 273 17.67 -15.68 20.33
N ALA A 274 17.06 -15.14 19.28
CA ALA A 274 17.72 -14.95 17.99
C ALA A 274 18.95 -14.04 18.07
N ARG A 275 18.89 -12.94 18.86
CA ARG A 275 20.04 -12.04 19.04
C ARG A 275 21.21 -12.71 19.75
N GLN A 276 20.94 -13.60 20.70
CA GLN A 276 21.97 -14.34 21.44
C GLN A 276 22.56 -15.47 20.59
N THR A 277 21.72 -16.19 19.87
CA THR A 277 22.10 -17.44 19.20
C THR A 277 22.55 -17.22 17.75
N ALA A 278 21.83 -16.38 17.01
CA ALA A 278 21.96 -16.15 15.56
C ALA A 278 22.02 -14.66 15.20
N PRO A 279 23.08 -13.94 15.63
CA PRO A 279 23.18 -12.50 15.42
C PRO A 279 23.23 -12.07 13.95
N ASN A 280 23.51 -12.97 13.01
CA ASN A 280 23.47 -12.74 11.56
C ASN A 280 22.06 -12.73 10.96
N VAL A 281 21.05 -13.25 11.67
CA VAL A 281 19.66 -13.31 11.18
C VAL A 281 18.96 -11.97 11.41
N ALA A 282 18.33 -11.45 10.36
CA ALA A 282 17.47 -10.28 10.41
C ALA A 282 16.03 -10.68 10.80
N LEU A 283 15.40 -9.94 11.71
CA LEU A 283 14.04 -10.23 12.19
C LEU A 283 13.02 -9.32 11.52
N VAL A 284 11.94 -9.91 11.04
CA VAL A 284 10.88 -9.24 10.27
C VAL A 284 9.58 -9.23 11.07
N PHE A 285 9.01 -8.03 11.30
CA PHE A 285 7.62 -7.87 11.77
C PHE A 285 6.73 -7.66 10.55
N SER A 286 5.81 -8.59 10.27
CA SER A 286 5.09 -8.61 8.98
C SER A 286 3.58 -8.78 9.13
N PRO A 287 2.81 -7.68 9.24
CA PRO A 287 1.36 -7.74 9.20
C PRO A 287 0.83 -8.02 7.79
N ASN A 288 -0.46 -8.34 7.70
CA ASN A 288 -1.23 -8.19 6.46
C ASN A 288 -1.45 -6.69 6.16
N ASP A 289 -1.48 -6.33 4.87
CA ASP A 289 -1.56 -4.95 4.43
C ASP A 289 -2.85 -4.21 4.86
N VAL A 290 -3.95 -4.95 5.05
CA VAL A 290 -5.19 -4.42 5.61
C VAL A 290 -5.57 -5.23 6.86
N SER A 291 -5.66 -4.55 8.00
CA SER A 291 -6.08 -5.20 9.25
C SER A 291 -7.54 -5.62 9.21
N ASN A 292 -7.86 -6.63 10.03
CA ASN A 292 -9.23 -6.87 10.45
C ASN A 292 -9.85 -5.56 11.00
N TRP A 293 -11.17 -5.42 10.87
CA TRP A 293 -11.90 -4.23 11.26
C TRP A 293 -11.65 -3.80 12.72
N ASN A 294 -11.35 -4.74 13.61
CA ASN A 294 -11.30 -4.51 15.05
C ASN A 294 -9.90 -4.19 15.62
N VAL A 295 -8.85 -4.26 14.80
CA VAL A 295 -7.47 -4.04 15.25
C VAL A 295 -6.69 -3.17 14.28
N ASP A 296 -5.58 -2.62 14.73
CA ASP A 296 -4.64 -1.88 13.91
C ASP A 296 -3.23 -2.51 13.97
N ILE A 297 -2.46 -2.36 12.90
CA ILE A 297 -1.08 -2.87 12.80
C ILE A 297 -0.21 -2.36 13.96
N ALA A 298 -0.42 -1.11 14.39
CA ALA A 298 0.39 -0.49 15.44
C ALA A 298 0.22 -1.19 16.80
N ASP A 299 -0.91 -1.85 17.04
CA ASP A 299 -1.18 -2.55 18.31
C ASP A 299 -0.15 -3.68 18.56
N TYR A 300 0.31 -4.32 17.47
CA TYR A 300 1.18 -5.49 17.49
C TYR A 300 2.68 -5.17 17.31
N TYR A 301 3.05 -3.92 17.02
CA TYR A 301 4.45 -3.58 16.77
C TYR A 301 5.29 -3.73 18.05
N PRO A 302 6.30 -4.62 18.09
CA PRO A 302 7.05 -4.93 19.31
C PRO A 302 8.10 -3.86 19.68
N GLY A 303 8.36 -2.90 18.79
CA GLY A 303 9.30 -1.80 19.00
C GLY A 303 10.58 -1.92 18.17
N ASP A 304 11.21 -0.77 17.91
CA ASP A 304 12.32 -0.65 16.94
C ASP A 304 13.57 -1.47 17.32
N ASN A 305 13.76 -1.78 18.61
CA ASN A 305 14.90 -2.54 19.12
C ASN A 305 14.84 -4.03 18.77
N TYR A 306 13.65 -4.55 18.47
CA TYR A 306 13.42 -5.98 18.24
C TYR A 306 13.24 -6.32 16.75
N VAL A 307 13.07 -5.31 15.89
CA VAL A 307 12.72 -5.46 14.48
C VAL A 307 13.85 -4.91 13.60
N ASP A 308 14.39 -5.73 12.71
CA ASP A 308 15.34 -5.26 11.69
C ASP A 308 14.60 -4.75 10.44
N TRP A 309 13.54 -5.46 10.03
CA TRP A 309 12.75 -5.18 8.82
C TRP A 309 11.27 -5.15 9.13
N VAL A 310 10.52 -4.32 8.40
CA VAL A 310 9.05 -4.39 8.41
C VAL A 310 8.57 -5.07 7.14
N GLY A 311 7.88 -6.18 7.33
CA GLY A 311 7.26 -6.95 6.28
C GLY A 311 5.84 -6.48 5.95
N VAL A 312 5.29 -6.99 4.87
CA VAL A 312 3.86 -6.92 4.56
C VAL A 312 3.43 -8.09 3.69
N SER A 313 2.27 -8.65 4.01
CA SER A 313 1.55 -9.57 3.12
C SER A 313 0.58 -8.79 2.24
N LEU A 314 0.67 -8.95 0.92
CA LEU A 314 0.02 -8.07 -0.05
C LEU A 314 -0.69 -8.86 -1.17
N TYR A 315 -1.94 -9.26 -0.93
CA TYR A 315 -2.73 -10.00 -1.93
C TYR A 315 -3.72 -9.11 -2.67
N THR A 316 -3.59 -8.99 -3.99
CA THR A 316 -4.47 -8.16 -4.82
C THR A 316 -5.49 -9.01 -5.57
N ASN A 317 -6.77 -8.84 -5.21
CA ASN A 317 -7.88 -9.61 -5.77
C ASN A 317 -8.94 -8.69 -6.37
N LYS A 318 -9.54 -9.12 -7.48
CA LYS A 318 -10.63 -8.37 -8.13
C LYS A 318 -11.90 -8.32 -7.29
N TYR A 319 -12.27 -9.39 -6.60
CA TYR A 319 -13.50 -9.45 -5.80
C TYR A 319 -13.21 -9.71 -4.32
N ARG A 320 -13.86 -8.96 -3.43
CA ARG A 320 -13.74 -9.19 -1.98
C ARG A 320 -14.32 -10.55 -1.55
N ASN A 321 -15.43 -10.96 -2.17
CA ASN A 321 -16.08 -12.24 -1.94
C ASN A 321 -16.05 -13.07 -3.24
N PRO A 322 -15.10 -14.00 -3.40
CA PRO A 322 -15.01 -14.82 -4.61
C PRO A 322 -16.18 -15.80 -4.76
N GLN A 323 -16.86 -16.20 -3.67
CA GLN A 323 -18.05 -17.07 -3.73
C GLN A 323 -19.26 -16.33 -4.32
N ASN A 324 -19.42 -15.04 -4.04
CA ASN A 324 -20.45 -14.18 -4.63
C ASN A 324 -19.81 -12.90 -5.21
N PRO A 325 -19.18 -12.99 -6.39
CA PRO A 325 -18.40 -11.91 -6.98
C PRO A 325 -19.35 -10.79 -7.43
N LEU A 326 -19.40 -9.72 -6.63
CA LEU A 326 -20.13 -8.50 -6.93
C LEU A 326 -19.12 -7.37 -7.00
N VAL A 327 -19.04 -6.68 -8.15
CA VAL A 327 -18.22 -5.47 -8.33
C VAL A 327 -19.08 -4.24 -8.07
N GLY A 328 -18.48 -3.20 -7.49
CA GLY A 328 -19.12 -1.91 -7.32
C GLY A 328 -19.84 -1.74 -5.98
N LYS A 329 -19.53 -2.60 -4.99
CA LYS A 329 -19.93 -2.36 -3.60
C LYS A 329 -18.86 -1.52 -2.91
N ASP A 330 -18.97 -0.23 -3.15
CA ASP A 330 -17.97 0.79 -2.85
C ASP A 330 -17.44 0.75 -1.41
N PHE A 331 -18.25 0.39 -0.41
CA PHE A 331 -17.83 0.38 0.99
C PHE A 331 -16.76 -0.69 1.31
N GLU A 332 -17.06 -1.95 1.02
CA GLU A 332 -16.16 -3.07 1.36
C GLU A 332 -14.97 -3.11 0.40
N GLU A 333 -15.20 -2.87 -0.90
CA GLU A 333 -14.14 -2.90 -1.89
C GLU A 333 -13.13 -1.76 -1.71
N MET A 334 -13.58 -0.56 -1.34
CA MET A 334 -12.69 0.57 -1.06
C MET A 334 -11.82 0.27 0.15
N TYR A 335 -12.42 -0.13 1.28
CA TYR A 335 -11.67 -0.36 2.50
C TYR A 335 -10.63 -1.48 2.33
N TYR A 336 -11.01 -2.62 1.75
CA TYR A 336 -10.11 -3.77 1.57
C TYR A 336 -9.24 -3.70 0.31
N GLY A 337 -9.39 -2.69 -0.54
CA GLY A 337 -8.61 -2.54 -1.77
C GLY A 337 -8.87 -3.68 -2.78
N ASN A 338 -10.15 -3.90 -3.09
CA ASN A 338 -10.62 -4.81 -4.15
C ASN A 338 -11.38 -4.03 -5.23
N GLY A 339 -11.79 -4.73 -6.30
CA GLY A 339 -12.59 -4.15 -7.38
C GLY A 339 -11.93 -2.91 -7.96
N ALA A 340 -12.68 -1.80 -7.98
CA ALA A 340 -12.21 -0.50 -8.44
C ALA A 340 -10.99 0.07 -7.67
N TYR A 341 -10.66 -0.49 -6.51
CA TYR A 341 -9.57 -0.03 -5.64
C TYR A 341 -8.45 -1.08 -5.50
N ALA A 342 -8.43 -2.09 -6.37
CA ALA A 342 -7.43 -3.16 -6.38
C ALA A 342 -6.06 -2.69 -6.91
N ASN A 343 -5.50 -1.65 -6.31
CA ASN A 343 -4.16 -1.13 -6.59
C ASN A 343 -3.19 -1.60 -5.48
N PRO A 344 -2.19 -2.44 -5.79
CA PRO A 344 -1.25 -2.93 -4.78
C PRO A 344 -0.46 -1.81 -4.10
N LEU A 345 -0.24 -0.67 -4.77
CA LEU A 345 0.61 0.38 -4.24
C LEU A 345 -0.08 1.26 -3.19
N THR A 346 -1.37 1.58 -3.36
CA THR A 346 -2.12 2.30 -2.32
C THR A 346 -2.27 1.44 -1.07
N ARG A 347 -2.30 0.12 -1.22
CA ARG A 347 -2.32 -0.84 -0.12
C ARG A 347 -0.97 -0.90 0.60
N LEU A 348 0.13 -0.97 -0.16
CA LEU A 348 1.50 -0.92 0.37
C LEU A 348 1.82 0.40 1.11
N LYS A 349 1.22 1.52 0.67
CA LYS A 349 1.45 2.87 1.22
C LYS A 349 1.25 2.96 2.74
N ASN A 350 0.35 2.19 3.32
CA ASN A 350 0.09 2.26 4.76
C ASN A 350 1.33 1.80 5.57
N ILE A 351 1.94 0.68 5.19
CA ILE A 351 3.19 0.17 5.79
C ILE A 351 4.36 1.10 5.47
N VAL A 352 4.47 1.46 4.20
CA VAL A 352 5.00 2.73 3.65
C VAL A 352 5.26 3.84 4.67
N ASP A 353 4.19 4.61 4.89
CA ASP A 353 4.14 5.82 5.69
C ASP A 353 4.47 5.58 7.17
N ARG A 354 4.10 4.41 7.72
CA ARG A 354 4.27 4.11 9.15
C ARG A 354 5.71 3.76 9.52
N TYR A 355 6.40 3.00 8.66
CA TYR A 355 7.65 2.35 9.01
C TYR A 355 8.81 2.67 8.06
N GLY A 356 8.53 3.12 6.83
CA GLY A 356 9.54 3.45 5.82
C GLY A 356 10.35 4.72 6.09
N SER A 357 10.19 5.37 7.24
CA SER A 357 11.15 6.39 7.69
C SER A 357 12.26 5.81 8.56
N LYS A 358 12.13 4.56 9.02
CA LYS A 358 13.00 3.97 10.05
C LYS A 358 13.45 2.53 9.81
N LYS A 359 12.78 1.78 8.93
CA LYS A 359 13.09 0.38 8.64
C LYS A 359 12.99 0.09 7.14
N PRO A 360 13.82 -0.82 6.59
CA PRO A 360 13.61 -1.34 5.25
C PRO A 360 12.31 -2.17 5.22
N ILE A 361 11.66 -2.14 4.06
CA ILE A 361 10.38 -2.80 3.82
C ILE A 361 10.58 -4.01 2.92
N ILE A 362 9.93 -5.12 3.26
CA ILE A 362 9.87 -6.32 2.42
C ILE A 362 8.42 -6.73 2.22
N ILE A 363 8.02 -7.01 0.98
CA ILE A 363 6.75 -7.69 0.72
C ILE A 363 7.03 -9.18 0.92
N THR A 364 6.73 -9.70 2.11
CA THR A 364 7.11 -11.06 2.53
C THR A 364 6.31 -12.14 1.81
N GLU A 365 5.12 -11.78 1.34
CA GLU A 365 4.30 -12.62 0.48
C GLU A 365 3.34 -11.72 -0.32
N CYS A 366 3.20 -11.97 -1.61
CA CYS A 366 2.18 -11.33 -2.44
C CYS A 366 1.59 -12.30 -3.44
N GLY A 367 0.34 -12.07 -3.84
CA GLY A 367 -0.31 -12.84 -4.89
C GLY A 367 -1.37 -12.01 -5.60
N ILE A 368 -1.48 -12.19 -6.91
CA ILE A 368 -2.49 -11.53 -7.72
C ILE A 368 -3.43 -12.59 -8.32
N GLY A 369 -4.71 -12.49 -7.99
CA GLY A 369 -5.69 -13.53 -8.35
C GLY A 369 -6.02 -13.51 -9.84
N TYR A 370 -5.58 -14.53 -10.59
CA TYR A 370 -5.89 -14.70 -12.02
C TYR A 370 -7.11 -15.59 -12.29
N GLY A 371 -7.68 -16.19 -11.24
CA GLY A 371 -8.89 -17.01 -11.30
C GLY A 371 -9.45 -17.29 -9.91
N ILE A 372 -10.64 -17.88 -9.87
CA ILE A 372 -11.31 -18.30 -8.63
C ILE A 372 -11.50 -19.81 -8.69
N ASN A 373 -11.12 -20.51 -7.61
CA ASN A 373 -11.24 -21.95 -7.56
C ASN A 373 -12.72 -22.39 -7.63
N GLY A 374 -12.99 -23.47 -8.38
CA GLY A 374 -14.33 -23.98 -8.63
C GLY A 374 -15.18 -23.10 -9.56
N LYS A 375 -14.60 -22.09 -10.23
CA LYS A 375 -15.31 -21.21 -11.16
C LYS A 375 -14.57 -21.06 -12.49
N SER A 376 -15.32 -21.07 -13.59
CA SER A 376 -14.82 -20.69 -14.91
C SER A 376 -14.84 -19.17 -15.05
N LEU A 377 -13.86 -18.49 -14.43
CA LEU A 377 -13.70 -17.04 -14.49
C LEU A 377 -12.24 -16.69 -14.82
N ASP A 378 -12.03 -16.08 -15.99
CA ASP A 378 -10.72 -15.63 -16.45
C ASP A 378 -10.43 -14.20 -15.93
N LEU A 379 -9.41 -14.07 -15.08
CA LEU A 379 -8.91 -12.79 -14.59
C LEU A 379 -7.47 -12.51 -15.04
N ASN A 380 -6.97 -13.18 -16.08
CA ASN A 380 -5.58 -13.04 -16.54
C ASN A 380 -5.23 -11.59 -16.92
N SER A 381 -6.10 -10.86 -17.62
CA SER A 381 -5.81 -9.47 -17.99
C SER A 381 -5.68 -8.56 -16.77
N PHE A 382 -6.59 -8.72 -15.79
CA PHE A 382 -6.49 -8.02 -14.51
C PHE A 382 -5.19 -8.38 -13.79
N ALA A 383 -4.87 -9.67 -13.73
CA ALA A 383 -3.71 -10.13 -13.01
C ALA A 383 -2.39 -9.66 -13.64
N LYS A 384 -2.28 -9.67 -14.98
CA LYS A 384 -1.12 -9.13 -15.70
C LYS A 384 -0.87 -7.67 -15.36
N GLU A 385 -1.92 -6.86 -15.43
CA GLU A 385 -1.81 -5.44 -15.16
C GLU A 385 -1.38 -5.18 -13.70
N ARG A 386 -1.92 -5.92 -12.72
CA ARG A 386 -1.52 -5.76 -11.31
C ARG A 386 -0.12 -6.31 -11.00
N ILE A 387 0.33 -7.38 -11.66
CA ILE A 387 1.72 -7.85 -11.59
C ILE A 387 2.65 -6.77 -12.14
N GLN A 388 2.36 -6.25 -13.34
CA GLN A 388 3.14 -5.17 -13.94
C GLN A 388 3.19 -3.95 -13.02
N MET A 389 2.05 -3.51 -12.49
CA MET A 389 1.99 -2.39 -11.55
C MET A 389 2.88 -2.62 -10.32
N LEU A 390 2.79 -3.79 -9.68
CA LEU A 390 3.57 -4.07 -8.48
C LEU A 390 5.08 -4.05 -8.78
N TYR A 391 5.51 -4.80 -9.79
CA TYR A 391 6.94 -4.99 -10.10
C TYR A 391 7.57 -3.79 -10.81
N THR A 392 6.80 -2.93 -11.48
CA THR A 392 7.31 -1.68 -12.02
C THR A 392 7.40 -0.59 -10.95
N TYR A 393 6.36 -0.44 -10.12
CA TYR A 393 6.18 0.80 -9.38
C TYR A 393 6.47 0.70 -7.88
N ALA A 394 6.51 -0.50 -7.26
CA ALA A 394 6.69 -0.59 -5.81
C ALA A 394 8.00 0.06 -5.33
N ASN A 395 9.13 -0.28 -5.95
CA ASN A 395 10.43 0.32 -5.62
C ASN A 395 10.65 1.71 -6.24
N MET A 396 9.85 2.08 -7.25
CA MET A 396 9.83 3.42 -7.83
C MET A 396 9.18 4.45 -6.88
N LEU A 397 8.01 4.13 -6.32
CA LEU A 397 7.32 5.02 -5.38
C LEU A 397 7.89 4.92 -3.97
N TYR A 398 8.31 3.71 -3.58
CA TYR A 398 8.74 3.38 -2.24
C TYR A 398 10.15 2.75 -2.27
N PRO A 399 11.22 3.56 -2.40
CA PRO A 399 12.59 3.06 -2.45
C PRO A 399 13.05 2.36 -1.15
N GLN A 400 12.23 2.41 -0.10
CA GLN A 400 12.34 1.59 1.10
C GLN A 400 12.03 0.12 0.89
N VAL A 401 11.33 -0.25 -0.20
CA VAL A 401 11.01 -1.63 -0.54
C VAL A 401 12.28 -2.30 -1.06
N LYS A 402 12.89 -3.13 -0.22
CA LYS A 402 14.15 -3.83 -0.49
C LYS A 402 13.94 -5.32 -0.77
N GLY A 403 12.73 -5.85 -0.69
CA GLY A 403 12.41 -7.23 -1.06
C GLY A 403 10.97 -7.42 -1.53
N ILE A 404 10.75 -8.30 -2.52
CA ILE A 404 9.43 -8.75 -2.95
C ILE A 404 9.43 -10.27 -3.15
N ILE A 405 8.58 -10.98 -2.40
CA ILE A 405 8.41 -12.43 -2.48
C ILE A 405 7.01 -12.74 -3.01
N TYR A 406 6.92 -13.37 -4.18
CA TYR A 406 5.66 -13.83 -4.75
C TYR A 406 5.26 -15.22 -4.21
N PHE A 407 4.01 -15.38 -3.82
CA PHE A 407 3.44 -16.62 -3.32
C PHE A 407 3.08 -17.57 -4.48
N ASP A 408 4.10 -18.18 -5.10
CA ASP A 408 3.95 -19.15 -6.19
C ASP A 408 3.71 -20.56 -5.65
N VAL A 409 2.58 -20.75 -4.98
CA VAL A 409 2.18 -22.03 -4.41
C VAL A 409 0.81 -22.41 -4.93
N ASP A 410 0.66 -23.66 -5.36
CA ASP A 410 -0.65 -24.24 -5.62
C ASP A 410 -1.25 -24.74 -4.31
N LEU A 411 -2.23 -23.99 -3.80
CA LEU A 411 -2.97 -24.36 -2.60
C LEU A 411 -4.15 -25.30 -2.89
N GLY A 412 -4.36 -25.71 -4.15
CA GLY A 412 -5.48 -26.55 -4.55
C GLY A 412 -6.83 -25.95 -4.12
N SER A 413 -7.77 -26.82 -3.71
CA SER A 413 -9.12 -26.44 -3.25
C SER A 413 -9.16 -25.69 -1.92
N SER A 414 -8.05 -25.61 -1.18
CA SER A 414 -7.99 -24.93 0.12
C SER A 414 -8.06 -23.40 0.00
N ASN A 415 -7.62 -22.85 -1.13
CA ASN A 415 -7.67 -21.42 -1.39
C ASN A 415 -8.78 -21.04 -2.38
N LYS A 416 -9.33 -19.84 -2.17
CA LYS A 416 -10.44 -19.32 -2.99
C LYS A 416 -9.96 -18.76 -4.32
N TYR A 417 -8.76 -18.19 -4.36
CA TYR A 417 -8.16 -17.60 -5.54
C TYR A 417 -6.98 -18.45 -6.04
N LEU A 418 -6.70 -18.34 -7.33
CA LEU A 418 -5.54 -18.94 -7.96
C LEU A 418 -4.42 -17.90 -8.08
N TYR A 419 -3.25 -18.22 -7.53
CA TYR A 419 -2.08 -17.31 -7.47
C TYR A 419 -0.82 -17.86 -8.12
N SER A 420 -0.66 -19.19 -8.21
CA SER A 420 0.56 -19.82 -8.70
C SER A 420 0.96 -19.34 -10.10
N LEU A 421 2.16 -18.78 -10.19
CA LEU A 421 2.79 -18.43 -11.46
C LEU A 421 3.19 -19.69 -12.22
N SER A 422 3.71 -20.70 -11.54
CA SER A 422 4.15 -21.96 -12.14
C SER A 422 3.02 -22.71 -12.85
N ASN A 423 1.79 -22.60 -12.34
CA ASN A 423 0.60 -23.17 -12.98
C ASN A 423 -0.03 -22.27 -14.06
N ASN A 424 0.54 -21.09 -14.33
CA ASN A 424 0.02 -20.15 -15.33
C ASN A 424 1.15 -19.42 -16.08
N LYS A 425 1.55 -19.99 -17.23
CA LYS A 425 2.59 -19.43 -18.10
C LYS A 425 2.39 -17.96 -18.47
N GLN A 426 1.15 -17.49 -18.60
CA GLN A 426 0.90 -16.08 -18.89
C GLN A 426 1.28 -15.16 -17.74
N MET A 427 1.05 -15.60 -16.49
CA MET A 427 1.45 -14.83 -15.30
C MET A 427 2.95 -14.94 -15.06
N MET A 428 3.56 -16.12 -15.25
CA MET A 428 5.01 -16.31 -15.16
C MET A 428 5.76 -15.39 -16.13
N ASN A 429 5.36 -15.37 -17.41
CA ASN A 429 5.97 -14.49 -18.40
C ASN A 429 5.82 -13.00 -18.03
N GLN A 430 4.65 -12.61 -17.47
CA GLN A 430 4.46 -11.23 -17.04
C GLN A 430 5.34 -10.88 -15.84
N TYR A 431 5.50 -11.78 -14.86
CA TYR A 431 6.39 -11.62 -13.73
C TYR A 431 7.84 -11.42 -14.19
N GLN A 432 8.36 -12.33 -15.03
CA GLN A 432 9.71 -12.26 -15.58
C GLN A 432 9.94 -10.96 -16.37
N ALA A 433 9.04 -10.63 -17.30
CA ALA A 433 9.15 -9.40 -18.07
C ALA A 433 9.10 -8.14 -17.18
N SER A 434 8.33 -8.14 -16.09
CA SER A 434 8.26 -6.97 -15.19
C SER A 434 9.53 -6.80 -14.35
N VAL A 435 10.21 -7.90 -14.02
CA VAL A 435 11.53 -7.87 -13.37
C VAL A 435 12.61 -7.39 -14.35
N GLU A 436 12.68 -7.97 -15.55
CA GLU A 436 13.69 -7.64 -16.56
C GLU A 436 13.63 -6.17 -17.01
N ASN A 437 12.43 -5.59 -17.06
CA ASN A 437 12.22 -4.19 -17.44
C ASN A 437 12.39 -3.17 -16.30
N ASN A 438 12.86 -3.59 -15.11
CA ASN A 438 13.05 -2.69 -13.97
C ASN A 438 14.53 -2.68 -13.54
N GLU A 439 15.21 -1.57 -13.83
CA GLU A 439 16.64 -1.38 -13.55
C GLU A 439 16.99 -1.26 -12.06
N SER A 440 16.00 -1.30 -11.15
CA SER A 440 16.16 -1.21 -9.70
C SER A 440 16.07 -2.56 -8.97
N PHE A 441 15.86 -3.68 -9.68
CA PHE A 441 15.99 -5.00 -9.07
C PHE A 441 17.45 -5.44 -8.97
N ILE A 442 17.77 -6.13 -7.87
CA ILE A 442 19.05 -6.80 -7.69
C ILE A 442 18.97 -8.12 -8.45
N LEU A 443 19.49 -8.14 -9.68
CA LEU A 443 19.50 -9.35 -10.53
C LEU A 443 20.66 -10.30 -10.18
N GLN A 444 21.67 -9.80 -9.49
CA GLN A 444 22.82 -10.56 -9.03
C GLN A 444 23.26 -10.04 -7.67
N MET A 445 23.48 -10.94 -6.70
CA MET A 445 23.96 -10.56 -5.37
C MET A 445 25.29 -9.80 -5.43
N GLY A 446 25.42 -8.77 -4.60
CA GLY A 446 26.60 -7.91 -4.55
C GLY A 446 26.68 -6.83 -5.63
N VAL A 447 25.84 -6.91 -6.68
CA VAL A 447 25.74 -5.86 -7.70
C VAL A 447 24.74 -4.80 -7.24
N SER A 448 25.15 -3.53 -7.22
CA SER A 448 24.25 -2.42 -6.93
C SER A 448 23.52 -2.02 -8.21
N PRO A 449 22.18 -2.18 -8.27
CA PRO A 449 21.41 -1.75 -9.42
C PRO A 449 21.27 -0.22 -9.44
N LYS A 450 20.74 0.31 -10.54
CA LYS A 450 20.26 1.70 -10.59
C LYS A 450 19.06 1.85 -9.66
N ALA A 451 18.57 3.08 -9.52
CA ALA A 451 17.40 3.38 -8.72
C ALA A 451 16.47 4.36 -9.44
N TYR A 452 15.23 4.44 -8.97
CA TYR A 452 14.34 5.53 -9.34
C TYR A 452 14.42 6.66 -8.31
N VAL A 453 14.46 7.89 -8.81
CA VAL A 453 14.28 9.11 -8.01
C VAL A 453 13.16 9.95 -8.61
N LYS A 454 12.52 10.80 -7.80
CA LYS A 454 11.62 11.81 -8.34
C LYS A 454 12.39 12.64 -9.38
N ALA A 455 11.78 12.93 -10.53
CA ALA A 455 12.46 13.61 -11.63
C ALA A 455 13.10 14.94 -11.17
N GLY A 456 12.42 15.73 -10.33
CA GLY A 456 12.98 16.96 -9.75
C GLY A 456 14.18 16.80 -8.79
N SER A 457 14.63 15.57 -8.55
CA SER A 457 15.82 15.24 -7.76
C SER A 457 16.90 14.54 -8.60
N TYR A 458 16.69 14.37 -9.90
CA TYR A 458 17.63 13.69 -10.78
C TYR A 458 18.90 14.50 -10.99
N GLN A 459 20.04 13.83 -10.86
CA GLN A 459 21.38 14.35 -11.11
C GLN A 459 22.29 13.19 -11.53
N ASP A 460 22.59 13.10 -12.82
CA ASP A 460 23.40 12.01 -13.37
C ASP A 460 24.02 12.38 -14.74
N ASN A 461 24.91 11.54 -15.26
CA ASN A 461 25.54 11.66 -16.57
C ASN A 461 25.28 10.43 -17.46
N LEU A 462 24.18 9.72 -17.21
CA LEU A 462 23.75 8.59 -18.03
C LEU A 462 23.52 9.04 -19.50
N PRO A 463 23.85 8.19 -20.48
CA PRO A 463 23.67 8.52 -21.90
C PRO A 463 22.19 8.67 -22.29
N VAL A 464 21.29 8.05 -21.53
CA VAL A 464 19.85 8.15 -21.68
C VAL A 464 19.26 8.64 -20.36
N ILE A 465 18.47 9.70 -20.44
CA ILE A 465 17.64 10.16 -19.33
C ILE A 465 16.32 9.41 -19.46
N GLU A 466 16.20 8.30 -18.74
CA GLU A 466 14.96 7.51 -18.69
C GLU A 466 14.02 8.11 -17.65
N LEU A 467 12.84 8.53 -18.11
CA LEU A 467 11.75 9.04 -17.31
C LEU A 467 10.59 8.05 -17.30
N ALA A 468 9.87 7.95 -16.19
CA ALA A 468 8.64 7.17 -16.05
C ALA A 468 7.59 7.97 -15.28
N THR A 469 6.30 7.82 -15.61
CA THR A 469 5.22 8.53 -14.92
C THR A 469 4.31 7.55 -14.21
N TYR A 470 4.19 7.69 -12.89
CA TYR A 470 3.14 7.04 -12.13
C TYR A 470 1.87 7.88 -12.15
N CYS A 471 0.76 7.31 -12.60
CA CYS A 471 -0.57 7.83 -12.39
C CYS A 471 -1.59 6.70 -12.54
N ILE A 472 -2.15 6.25 -11.42
CA ILE A 472 -3.20 5.22 -11.40
C ILE A 472 -4.40 5.79 -10.67
N LEU A 473 -5.54 5.82 -11.35
CA LEU A 473 -6.79 6.32 -10.80
C LEU A 473 -7.68 5.15 -10.34
N PRO A 474 -8.52 5.34 -9.32
CA PRO A 474 -9.55 4.37 -8.98
C PRO A 474 -10.42 4.03 -10.18
N ARG A 475 -10.99 2.83 -10.21
CA ARG A 475 -11.90 2.32 -11.25
C ARG A 475 -11.24 2.10 -12.62
N ASP A 476 -9.92 1.91 -12.63
CA ASP A 476 -9.13 1.61 -13.84
C ASP A 476 -9.37 2.64 -14.97
N VAL A 477 -9.51 3.92 -14.61
CA VAL A 477 -9.71 4.99 -15.58
C VAL A 477 -8.46 5.12 -16.46
N PRO A 478 -8.58 5.02 -17.80
CA PRO A 478 -7.44 5.14 -18.70
C PRO A 478 -6.75 6.50 -18.60
N VAL A 479 -5.41 6.45 -18.51
CA VAL A 479 -4.53 7.63 -18.43
C VAL A 479 -3.67 7.73 -19.67
N THR A 480 -3.48 8.95 -20.17
CA THR A 480 -2.50 9.32 -21.20
C THR A 480 -1.45 10.25 -20.61
N VAL A 481 -0.20 10.07 -21.06
CA VAL A 481 0.94 10.88 -20.64
C VAL A 481 1.65 11.39 -21.90
N GLU A 482 1.92 12.69 -21.93
CA GLU A 482 2.68 13.33 -23.00
C GLU A 482 3.83 14.14 -22.40
N TYR A 483 5.03 13.89 -22.92
CA TYR A 483 6.24 14.60 -22.56
C TYR A 483 6.59 15.62 -23.65
N SER A 484 7.12 16.78 -23.25
CA SER A 484 7.73 17.73 -24.16
C SER A 484 9.00 18.35 -23.58
N LEU A 485 9.96 18.62 -24.45
CA LEU A 485 11.21 19.33 -24.16
C LEU A 485 11.23 20.61 -25.01
N ASP A 486 11.34 21.77 -24.35
CA ASP A 486 11.25 23.11 -24.96
C ASP A 486 10.02 23.28 -25.87
N GLY A 487 8.88 22.77 -25.39
CA GLY A 487 7.61 22.80 -26.13
C GLY A 487 7.49 21.79 -27.27
N LYS A 488 8.56 21.06 -27.63
CA LYS A 488 8.52 20.00 -28.64
C LYS A 488 8.16 18.67 -27.99
N LYS A 489 7.14 18.00 -28.51
CA LYS A 489 6.75 16.66 -28.05
C LYS A 489 7.90 15.67 -28.27
N VAL A 490 8.13 14.82 -27.28
CA VAL A 490 9.11 13.72 -27.34
C VAL A 490 8.39 12.37 -27.32
N THR A 491 9.02 11.35 -27.88
CA THR A 491 8.44 10.01 -27.94
C THR A 491 8.33 9.41 -26.54
N SER A 492 7.18 8.81 -26.24
CA SER A 492 6.93 8.13 -24.97
C SER A 492 6.00 6.92 -25.17
N GLU A 493 6.10 5.95 -24.27
CA GLU A 493 5.21 4.79 -24.25
C GLU A 493 3.79 5.18 -23.80
N GLY A 494 2.77 4.66 -24.50
CA GLY A 494 1.36 4.91 -24.20
C GLY A 494 0.76 4.04 -23.10
N LYS A 495 1.59 3.28 -22.39
CA LYS A 495 1.22 2.27 -21.39
C LYS A 495 2.21 2.32 -20.23
N ILE A 496 1.83 1.79 -19.06
CA ILE A 496 2.70 1.62 -17.88
C ILE A 496 4.09 1.09 -18.31
N PRO A 497 5.21 1.73 -17.92
CA PRO A 497 5.36 2.83 -16.94
C PRO A 497 5.19 4.27 -17.50
N TYR A 498 4.66 4.42 -18.71
CA TYR A 498 4.63 5.65 -19.48
C TYR A 498 6.03 6.26 -19.65
N THR A 499 6.96 5.43 -20.10
CA THR A 499 8.38 5.78 -20.20
C THR A 499 8.66 6.79 -21.30
N CYS A 500 9.65 7.64 -21.09
CA CYS A 500 10.20 8.55 -22.07
C CYS A 500 11.73 8.53 -21.95
N ASN A 501 12.41 8.23 -23.05
CA ASN A 501 13.87 8.15 -23.09
C ASN A 501 14.40 9.33 -23.89
N LEU A 502 15.16 10.20 -23.23
CA LEU A 502 15.86 11.30 -23.89
C LEU A 502 17.33 10.93 -24.07
N ASP A 503 17.81 10.94 -25.31
CA ASP A 503 19.24 10.84 -25.59
C ASP A 503 19.95 12.09 -25.06
N ALA A 504 20.79 11.91 -24.05
CA ALA A 504 21.49 13.02 -23.42
C ALA A 504 22.41 13.75 -24.41
N SER A 505 22.93 13.07 -25.45
CA SER A 505 23.76 13.69 -26.48
C SER A 505 22.97 14.63 -27.42
N ALA A 506 21.67 14.35 -27.62
CA ALA A 506 20.77 15.16 -28.43
C ALA A 506 20.25 16.41 -27.70
N VAL A 507 20.37 16.46 -26.37
CA VAL A 507 20.08 17.67 -25.57
C VAL A 507 21.28 18.61 -25.66
N SER A 508 21.08 19.87 -26.02
CA SER A 508 22.17 20.87 -26.04
C SER A 508 22.60 21.24 -24.62
N THR A 509 23.82 21.73 -24.44
CA THR A 509 24.23 22.32 -23.16
C THR A 509 23.39 23.56 -22.87
N GLY A 510 22.94 23.72 -21.62
CA GLY A 510 22.11 24.84 -21.20
C GLY A 510 20.89 24.41 -20.39
N ILE A 511 19.91 25.32 -20.34
CA ILE A 511 18.68 25.17 -19.57
C ILE A 511 17.52 24.89 -20.53
N HIS A 512 16.75 23.86 -20.21
CA HIS A 512 15.62 23.36 -20.99
C HIS A 512 14.37 23.24 -20.12
N GLU A 513 13.20 23.41 -20.74
CA GLU A 513 11.92 23.12 -20.11
C GLU A 513 11.48 21.69 -20.43
N LEU A 514 11.39 20.86 -19.40
CA LEU A 514 10.75 19.55 -19.47
C LEU A 514 9.34 19.66 -18.91
N LYS A 515 8.32 19.32 -19.70
CA LYS A 515 6.91 19.35 -19.30
C LYS A 515 6.27 18.00 -19.53
N VAL A 516 5.47 17.55 -18.57
CA VAL A 516 4.70 16.31 -18.64
C VAL A 516 3.23 16.63 -18.39
N VAL A 517 2.38 16.28 -19.35
CA VAL A 517 0.92 16.45 -19.29
C VAL A 517 0.28 15.09 -19.11
N ILE A 518 -0.45 14.93 -18.01
CA ILE A 518 -1.14 13.70 -17.63
C ILE A 518 -2.65 13.97 -17.71
N LYS A 519 -3.37 13.19 -18.50
CA LYS A 519 -4.82 13.31 -18.66
C LYS A 519 -5.48 11.96 -18.46
N ALA A 520 -6.74 11.94 -18.02
CA ALA A 520 -7.55 10.74 -17.97
C ALA A 520 -8.94 10.97 -18.57
N THR A 521 -9.60 9.89 -18.99
CA THR A 521 -10.90 9.95 -19.68
C THR A 521 -12.04 10.49 -18.81
N ASN A 522 -11.88 10.46 -17.48
CA ASN A 522 -12.85 11.02 -16.54
C ASN A 522 -12.68 12.53 -16.28
N GLY A 523 -11.76 13.20 -16.98
CA GLY A 523 -11.49 14.63 -16.82
C GLY A 523 -10.33 14.97 -15.88
N TYR A 524 -9.68 13.98 -15.25
CA TYR A 524 -8.45 14.23 -14.50
C TYR A 524 -7.38 14.85 -15.40
N ASN A 525 -6.72 15.91 -14.92
CA ASN A 525 -5.65 16.60 -15.62
C ASN A 525 -4.59 17.08 -14.64
N LYS A 526 -3.33 16.77 -14.92
CA LYS A 526 -2.18 17.22 -14.13
C LYS A 526 -1.04 17.61 -15.06
N ILE A 527 -0.36 18.70 -14.73
CA ILE A 527 0.86 19.14 -15.41
C ILE A 527 2.00 19.08 -14.39
N LYS A 528 3.12 18.50 -14.80
CA LYS A 528 4.38 18.51 -14.07
C LYS A 528 5.41 19.23 -14.94
N ALA A 529 6.04 20.27 -14.38
CA ALA A 529 7.00 21.09 -15.10
C ALA A 529 8.34 21.07 -14.36
N TYR A 530 9.41 20.95 -15.12
CA TYR A 530 10.76 20.84 -14.61
C TYR A 530 11.70 21.72 -15.43
N THR A 531 12.77 22.14 -14.77
CA THR A 531 13.95 22.73 -15.40
C THR A 531 15.00 21.62 -15.54
N LEU A 532 15.33 21.26 -16.78
CA LEU A 532 16.42 20.34 -17.11
C LEU A 532 17.65 21.17 -17.47
N THR A 533 18.76 20.97 -16.77
CA THR A 533 20.03 21.65 -17.04
C THR A 533 21.06 20.63 -17.47
N LYS A 534 21.57 20.74 -18.71
CA LYS A 534 22.72 19.98 -19.19
C LYS A 534 23.98 20.82 -19.09
N HIS A 535 24.98 20.30 -18.39
CA HIS A 535 26.29 20.93 -18.20
C HIS A 535 27.27 20.50 -19.29
N GLU A 536 28.37 21.25 -19.46
CA GLU A 536 29.44 20.95 -20.43
C GLU A 536 30.10 19.59 -20.19
N ASN A 537 30.13 19.12 -18.95
CA ASN A 537 30.66 17.81 -18.57
C ASN A 537 29.65 16.65 -18.75
N ASN A 538 28.56 16.87 -19.51
CA ASN A 538 27.43 15.94 -19.72
C ASN A 538 26.61 15.60 -18.48
N LEU A 539 26.87 16.22 -17.32
CA LEU A 539 25.97 16.10 -16.18
C LEU A 539 24.61 16.72 -16.53
N VAL A 540 23.53 16.03 -16.20
CA VAL A 540 22.16 16.52 -16.34
C VAL A 540 21.54 16.61 -14.95
N ASN A 541 20.93 17.75 -14.66
CA ASN A 541 20.13 17.97 -13.46
C ASN A 541 18.70 18.28 -13.85
N ILE A 542 17.73 17.72 -13.14
CA ILE A 542 16.32 18.09 -13.30
C ILE A 542 15.81 18.61 -11.96
N LYS A 543 15.16 19.77 -11.97
CA LYS A 543 14.52 20.39 -10.80
C LYS A 543 13.06 20.69 -11.09
N GLU A 544 12.18 20.42 -10.13
CA GLU A 544 10.76 20.77 -10.25
C GLU A 544 10.58 22.30 -10.22
N LYS A 545 9.71 22.84 -11.07
CA LYS A 545 9.40 24.28 -11.16
C LYS A 545 8.39 24.73 -10.10
#